data_AF-A0A7S0YW28-F1
#
_entry.id   AF-A0A7S0YW28-F1
#
_cell.length_a   1.000
_cell.length_b   1.000
_cell.length_c   1.000
_cell.angle_alpha   90.00
_cell.angle_beta   90.00
_cell.angle_gamma   90.00
#
_symmetry.space_group_name_H-M   'P 1'
#
loop_
_entity.id
_entity.type
_entity.pdbx_description
1 polymer ?
#
loop_
_entity_poly.entity_id
_entity_poly.type
_entity_poly.pdbx_seq_one_letter_code
_entity_poly.pdbx_strand_id
1 'polypeptide(L)'
;MSESGSDDGQLDEDERISSLVTYMGKHSAEETANHLKTELGGKDGMVYGGMCFNASLAMAHFLVTACFDEDSTLTSQIDENKELLAACCKDDEEFQAGFLLAMELYIVRELRKGISKYDKVLKKLWECDVVSEDLVEKWHGKENALHEFYPEFVLDDAIAIRESAGKFLEWVQDGDD
;
A
#
# COMPACT_ATOMS: atom_id res chain seq x y z
N MET A 1 -17.78 43.26 1.29
CA MET A 1 -18.16 41.95 0.74
C MET A 1 -17.12 40.99 1.27
N SER A 2 -17.53 40.07 2.13
CA SER A 2 -16.62 39.07 2.70
C SER A 2 -16.59 37.90 1.71
N GLU A 3 -15.53 37.82 0.92
CA GLU A 3 -15.21 36.59 0.21
C GLU A 3 -14.51 35.67 1.21
N SER A 4 -15.29 34.76 1.78
CA SER A 4 -14.78 33.56 2.42
C SER A 4 -14.10 32.74 1.33
N GLY A 5 -12.77 32.81 1.25
CA GLY A 5 -11.98 31.83 0.52
C GLY A 5 -12.14 30.50 1.24
N SER A 6 -12.82 29.56 0.59
CA SER A 6 -12.88 28.17 0.99
C SER A 6 -11.45 27.62 1.03
N ASP A 7 -10.90 27.51 2.23
CA ASP A 7 -9.84 26.56 2.54
C ASP A 7 -10.51 25.18 2.58
N ASP A 8 -10.85 24.65 1.39
CA ASP A 8 -11.26 23.26 1.25
C ASP A 8 -10.00 22.43 1.53
N GLY A 9 -9.87 21.98 2.79
CA GLY A 9 -8.73 21.28 3.37
C GLY A 9 -8.35 19.98 2.67
N GLN A 10 -7.89 20.08 1.43
CA GLN A 10 -7.14 19.08 0.72
C GLN A 10 -5.81 18.98 1.45
N LEU A 11 -5.70 17.98 2.32
CA LEU A 11 -4.43 17.65 2.97
C LEU A 11 -3.39 17.52 1.86
N ASP A 12 -2.31 18.30 1.94
CA ASP A 12 -1.29 18.34 0.89
C ASP A 12 -0.76 16.93 0.63
N GLU A 13 -1.05 16.43 -0.57
CA GLU A 13 -0.48 15.18 -1.07
C GLU A 13 1.03 15.37 -1.29
N ASP A 14 1.82 14.35 -1.00
CA ASP A 14 3.27 14.44 -1.19
C ASP A 14 3.59 14.65 -2.69
N GLU A 15 4.37 15.69 -3.02
CA GLU A 15 4.72 16.02 -4.40
C GLU A 15 5.40 14.85 -5.14
N ARG A 16 6.06 13.95 -4.40
CA ARG A 16 6.69 12.74 -4.95
C ARG A 16 5.69 11.79 -5.59
N ILE A 17 4.42 11.78 -5.15
CA ILE A 17 3.36 10.97 -5.78
C ILE A 17 3.14 11.46 -7.20
N SER A 18 2.91 12.76 -7.39
CA SER A 18 2.71 13.35 -8.72
C SER A 18 3.95 13.17 -9.63
N SER A 19 5.16 13.24 -9.06
CA SER A 19 6.41 12.98 -9.78
C SER A 19 6.49 11.52 -10.23
N LEU A 20 6.14 10.58 -9.34
CA LEU A 20 6.16 9.15 -9.63
C LEU A 20 5.17 8.80 -10.74
N VAL A 21 3.93 9.29 -10.66
CA VAL A 21 2.90 9.11 -11.71
C VAL A 21 3.40 9.62 -13.07
N THR A 22 4.01 10.81 -13.08
CA THR A 22 4.58 11.37 -14.33
C THR A 22 5.73 10.54 -14.88
N TYR A 23 6.56 9.96 -14.01
CA TYR A 23 7.71 9.15 -14.38
C TYR A 23 7.27 7.79 -14.94
N MET A 24 6.32 7.13 -14.28
CA MET A 24 5.71 5.86 -14.67
C MET A 24 5.16 5.88 -16.10
N GLY A 25 4.52 6.98 -16.51
CA GLY A 25 3.96 7.11 -17.87
C GLY A 25 5.01 7.18 -18.99
N LYS A 26 6.31 7.21 -18.66
CA LYS A 26 7.40 7.43 -19.63
C LYS A 26 8.54 6.42 -19.53
N HIS A 27 8.57 5.59 -18.48
CA HIS A 27 9.70 4.70 -18.18
C HIS A 27 9.22 3.29 -17.87
N SER A 28 10.13 2.33 -17.96
CA SER A 28 9.85 0.93 -17.60
C SER A 28 9.60 0.75 -16.10
N ALA A 29 9.08 -0.42 -15.74
CA ALA A 29 8.92 -0.85 -14.35
C ALA A 29 10.24 -0.79 -13.56
N GLU A 30 11.34 -1.29 -14.15
CA GLU A 30 12.65 -1.31 -13.50
C GLU A 30 13.24 0.10 -13.30
N GLU A 31 13.13 0.96 -14.31
CA GLU A 31 13.57 2.36 -14.21
C GLU A 31 12.76 3.11 -13.16
N THR A 32 11.45 2.91 -13.14
CA THR A 32 10.55 3.53 -12.15
C THR A 32 10.85 3.04 -10.74
N ALA A 33 11.05 1.73 -10.54
CA ALA A 33 11.41 1.18 -9.24
C ALA A 33 12.73 1.76 -8.72
N ASN A 34 13.73 1.87 -9.60
CA ASN A 34 15.00 2.52 -9.26
C ASN A 34 14.81 4.00 -8.91
N HIS A 35 14.01 4.74 -9.69
CA HIS A 35 13.72 6.16 -9.43
C HIS A 35 13.04 6.34 -8.06
N LEU A 36 12.03 5.52 -7.75
CA LEU A 36 11.36 5.53 -6.46
C LEU A 36 12.35 5.29 -5.31
N LYS A 37 13.19 4.24 -5.40
CA LYS A 37 14.08 3.84 -4.30
C LYS A 37 15.29 4.75 -4.11
N THR A 38 15.81 5.34 -5.18
CA THR A 38 17.11 6.04 -5.15
C THR A 38 16.99 7.56 -5.26
N GLU A 39 16.00 8.07 -5.99
CA GLU A 39 15.85 9.51 -6.23
C GLU A 39 14.76 10.13 -5.38
N LEU A 40 13.58 9.49 -5.32
CA LEU A 40 12.46 10.00 -4.50
C LEU A 40 12.66 9.67 -3.02
N GLY A 41 12.83 8.38 -2.71
CA GLY A 41 12.88 7.87 -1.35
C GLY A 41 11.61 8.17 -0.54
N GLY A 42 11.56 7.67 0.70
CA GLY A 42 10.43 7.91 1.61
C GLY A 42 10.75 8.77 2.83
N LYS A 43 11.98 9.29 2.94
CA LYS A 43 12.38 10.10 4.10
C LYS A 43 11.49 11.34 4.20
N ASP A 44 11.01 11.63 5.41
CA ASP A 44 10.13 12.76 5.72
C ASP A 44 8.93 12.81 4.76
N GLY A 45 8.37 11.64 4.44
CA GLY A 45 7.22 11.46 3.55
C GLY A 45 5.93 11.96 4.14
N MET A 46 5.06 12.56 3.32
CA MET A 46 3.70 12.89 3.72
C MET A 46 2.77 11.72 3.39
N VAL A 47 2.09 11.19 4.40
CA VAL A 47 1.08 10.13 4.27
C VAL A 47 -0.22 10.71 4.81
N TYR A 48 -1.18 10.96 3.92
CA TYR A 48 -2.46 11.61 4.25
C TYR A 48 -2.33 12.89 5.09
N GLY A 49 -1.45 13.80 4.67
CA GLY A 49 -1.21 15.08 5.35
C GLY A 49 -0.41 14.99 6.65
N GLY A 50 0.00 13.79 7.08
CA GLY A 50 0.87 13.58 8.23
C GLY A 50 2.29 13.22 7.81
N MET A 51 3.29 13.80 8.48
CA MET A 51 4.70 13.40 8.29
C MET A 51 4.91 11.98 8.82
N CYS A 52 5.42 11.10 7.96
CA CYS A 52 5.74 9.72 8.24
C CYS A 52 7.26 9.55 8.38
N PHE A 53 7.69 9.10 9.56
CA PHE A 53 9.11 8.86 9.86
C PHE A 53 9.59 7.46 9.44
N ASN A 54 8.66 6.59 9.00
CA ASN A 54 9.01 5.30 8.42
C ASN A 54 9.15 5.47 6.90
N ALA A 55 10.40 5.55 6.43
CA ALA A 55 10.69 5.79 5.02
C ALA A 55 10.13 4.69 4.10
N SER A 56 10.21 3.42 4.52
CA SER A 56 9.72 2.30 3.72
C SER A 56 8.19 2.33 3.59
N LEU A 57 7.47 2.66 4.67
CA LEU A 57 6.02 2.88 4.63
C LEU A 57 5.65 4.09 3.75
N ALA A 58 6.32 5.23 3.92
CA ALA A 58 6.03 6.42 3.13
C ALA A 58 6.26 6.20 1.63
N MET A 59 7.39 5.58 1.28
CA MET A 59 7.72 5.26 -0.11
C MET A 59 6.72 4.25 -0.70
N ALA A 60 6.30 3.26 0.08
CA ALA A 60 5.27 2.33 -0.33
C ALA A 60 3.89 2.99 -0.47
N HIS A 61 3.55 3.97 0.39
CA HIS A 61 2.35 4.79 0.21
C HIS A 61 2.39 5.54 -1.12
N PHE A 62 3.53 6.12 -1.50
CA PHE A 62 3.64 6.79 -2.80
C PHE A 62 3.36 5.85 -3.96
N LEU A 63 3.92 4.64 -3.91
CA LEU A 63 3.69 3.60 -4.91
C LEU A 63 2.20 3.18 -4.96
N VAL A 64 1.59 2.96 -3.79
CA VAL A 64 0.18 2.55 -3.69
C VAL A 64 -0.72 3.65 -4.27
N THR A 65 -0.55 4.90 -3.86
CA THR A 65 -1.36 6.02 -4.37
C THR A 65 -1.15 6.27 -5.87
N ALA A 66 0.05 6.01 -6.39
CA ALA A 66 0.33 6.15 -7.83
C ALA A 66 -0.25 5.02 -8.69
N CYS A 67 -0.33 3.80 -8.15
CA CYS A 67 -0.77 2.60 -8.88
C CYS A 67 -2.27 2.30 -8.73
N PHE A 68 -2.91 2.80 -7.67
CA PHE A 68 -4.27 2.41 -7.32
C PHE A 68 -5.25 3.58 -7.27
N ASP A 69 -6.45 3.35 -7.80
CA ASP A 69 -7.61 4.24 -7.73
C ASP A 69 -8.86 3.52 -7.22
N GLU A 70 -9.96 4.26 -7.09
CA GLU A 70 -11.26 3.73 -6.66
C GLU A 70 -12.14 3.22 -7.83
N ASP A 71 -11.74 3.45 -9.08
CA ASP A 71 -12.57 3.24 -10.27
C ASP A 71 -12.62 1.75 -10.68
N SER A 72 -11.65 0.95 -10.25
CA SER A 72 -11.54 -0.46 -10.63
C SER A 72 -11.19 -1.39 -9.46
N THR A 73 -11.32 -2.71 -9.65
CA THR A 73 -11.02 -3.66 -8.57
C THR A 73 -9.53 -3.75 -8.32
N LEU A 74 -9.11 -3.74 -7.05
CA LEU A 74 -7.70 -3.87 -6.65
C LEU A 74 -6.96 -5.03 -7.33
N THR A 75 -7.61 -6.19 -7.49
CA THR A 75 -6.99 -7.35 -8.15
C THR A 75 -6.68 -7.10 -9.63
N SER A 76 -7.51 -6.32 -10.35
CA SER A 76 -7.22 -5.91 -11.74
C SER A 76 -6.06 -4.94 -11.79
N GLN A 77 -6.05 -3.96 -10.87
CA GLN A 77 -5.00 -2.96 -10.79
C GLN A 77 -3.65 -3.58 -10.39
N ILE A 78 -3.66 -4.61 -9.54
CA ILE A 78 -2.44 -5.39 -9.25
C ILE A 78 -1.95 -6.09 -10.51
N ASP A 79 -2.84 -6.70 -11.31
CA ASP A 79 -2.46 -7.34 -12.58
C ASP A 79 -1.87 -6.33 -13.58
N GLU A 80 -2.45 -5.14 -13.67
CA GLU A 80 -2.02 -4.06 -14.56
C GLU A 80 -0.66 -3.50 -14.14
N ASN A 81 -0.40 -3.39 -12.84
CA ASN A 81 0.84 -2.84 -12.29
C ASN A 81 1.87 -3.90 -11.85
N LYS A 82 1.62 -5.19 -12.11
CA LYS A 82 2.40 -6.30 -11.53
C LYS A 82 3.91 -6.19 -11.77
N GLU A 83 4.32 -5.74 -12.95
CA GLU A 83 5.74 -5.62 -13.30
C GLU A 83 6.43 -4.57 -12.43
N LEU A 84 5.77 -3.42 -12.21
CA LEU A 84 6.26 -2.34 -11.35
C LEU A 84 6.23 -2.75 -9.88
N LEU A 85 5.11 -3.34 -9.43
CA LEU A 85 4.97 -3.80 -8.05
C LEU A 85 6.04 -4.85 -7.70
N ALA A 86 6.27 -5.83 -8.59
CA ALA A 86 7.34 -6.82 -8.42
C ALA A 86 8.72 -6.15 -8.45
N ALA A 87 8.99 -5.22 -9.38
CA ALA A 87 10.28 -4.51 -9.45
C ALA A 87 10.58 -3.70 -8.17
N CYS A 88 9.54 -3.14 -7.53
CA CYS A 88 9.68 -2.42 -6.27
C CYS A 88 9.82 -3.34 -5.06
N CYS A 89 9.08 -4.44 -5.00
CA CYS A 89 8.97 -5.24 -3.78
C CYS A 89 9.86 -6.48 -3.75
N LYS A 90 10.15 -7.10 -4.89
CA LYS A 90 10.88 -8.36 -4.94
C LYS A 90 12.26 -8.22 -4.30
N ASP A 91 12.61 -9.23 -3.49
CA ASP A 91 13.89 -9.33 -2.76
C ASP A 91 14.17 -8.17 -1.76
N ASP A 92 13.17 -7.36 -1.42
CA ASP A 92 13.27 -6.24 -0.48
C ASP A 92 12.24 -6.39 0.66
N GLU A 93 12.63 -7.13 1.71
CA GLU A 93 11.72 -7.45 2.82
C GLU A 93 11.22 -6.21 3.56
N GLU A 94 12.07 -5.18 3.69
CA GLU A 94 11.70 -3.95 4.38
C GLU A 94 10.64 -3.17 3.58
N PHE A 95 10.83 -3.07 2.26
CA PHE A 95 9.86 -2.44 1.39
C PHE A 95 8.55 -3.25 1.32
N GLN A 96 8.61 -4.58 1.27
CA GLN A 96 7.42 -5.44 1.31
C GLN A 96 6.61 -5.25 2.60
N ALA A 97 7.28 -5.15 3.76
CA ALA A 97 6.60 -4.87 5.02
C ALA A 97 5.93 -3.48 5.02
N GLY A 98 6.62 -2.46 4.48
CA GLY A 98 6.05 -1.13 4.27
C GLY A 98 4.85 -1.15 3.31
N PHE A 99 4.93 -1.96 2.25
CA PHE A 99 3.88 -2.12 1.24
C PHE A 99 2.62 -2.78 1.79
N LEU A 100 2.75 -3.84 2.59
CA LEU A 100 1.60 -4.45 3.26
C LEU A 100 0.85 -3.45 4.15
N LEU A 101 1.59 -2.63 4.91
CA LEU A 101 1.01 -1.55 5.73
C LEU A 101 0.37 -0.44 4.90
N ALA A 102 1.01 -0.02 3.80
CA ALA A 102 0.46 0.98 2.88
C ALA A 102 -0.83 0.49 2.20
N MET A 103 -0.88 -0.78 1.79
CA MET A 103 -2.07 -1.40 1.24
C MET A 103 -3.20 -1.53 2.27
N GLU A 104 -2.88 -1.93 3.51
CA GLU A 104 -3.85 -1.96 4.60
C GLU A 104 -4.44 -0.56 4.84
N LEU A 105 -3.59 0.46 4.92
CA LEU A 105 -3.99 1.86 5.08
C LEU A 105 -4.90 2.34 3.95
N TYR A 106 -4.51 2.09 2.70
CA TYR A 106 -5.28 2.48 1.52
C TYR A 106 -6.67 1.84 1.51
N ILE A 107 -6.77 0.55 1.84
CA ILE A 107 -8.05 -0.15 1.91
C ILE A 107 -8.93 0.41 3.02
N VAL A 108 -8.37 0.71 4.19
CA VAL A 108 -9.15 1.25 5.31
C VAL A 108 -9.66 2.66 4.99
N ARG A 109 -8.86 3.48 4.32
CA ARG A 109 -9.17 4.89 4.07
C ARG A 109 -9.99 5.14 2.80
N GLU A 110 -9.59 4.58 1.68
CA GLU A 110 -10.21 4.85 0.38
C GLU A 110 -11.18 3.73 -0.04
N LEU A 111 -10.85 2.48 0.26
CA LEU A 111 -11.56 1.32 -0.28
C LEU A 111 -12.12 0.40 0.81
N ARG A 112 -12.88 0.94 1.76
CA ARG A 112 -13.32 0.18 2.96
C ARG A 112 -14.12 -1.09 2.64
N LYS A 113 -14.81 -1.12 1.49
CA LYS A 113 -15.49 -2.34 0.97
C LYS A 113 -14.52 -3.48 0.58
N GLY A 114 -13.23 -3.16 0.42
CA GLY A 114 -12.14 -4.07 0.12
C GLY A 114 -11.69 -4.89 1.32
N ILE A 115 -12.00 -4.47 2.56
CA ILE A 115 -11.66 -5.20 3.79
C ILE A 115 -12.13 -6.66 3.72
N SER A 116 -13.37 -6.90 3.32
CA SER A 116 -13.95 -8.26 3.26
C SER A 116 -13.41 -9.12 2.11
N LYS A 117 -12.53 -8.58 1.28
CA LYS A 117 -11.93 -9.24 0.10
C LYS A 117 -10.40 -9.22 0.18
N TYR A 118 -9.84 -8.92 1.35
CA TYR A 118 -8.40 -8.74 1.49
C TYR A 118 -7.62 -10.05 1.29
N ASP A 119 -8.27 -11.20 1.52
CA ASP A 119 -7.76 -12.53 1.13
C ASP A 119 -7.38 -12.57 -0.35
N LYS A 120 -8.25 -12.06 -1.21
CA LYS A 120 -8.03 -12.05 -2.67
C LYS A 120 -6.95 -11.07 -3.08
N VAL A 121 -6.84 -9.95 -2.36
CA VAL A 121 -5.78 -8.96 -2.57
C VAL A 121 -4.43 -9.57 -2.21
N LEU A 122 -4.28 -10.15 -1.01
CA LEU A 122 -3.05 -10.81 -0.57
C LEU A 122 -2.65 -11.97 -1.49
N LYS A 123 -3.62 -12.82 -1.85
CA LYS A 123 -3.38 -13.88 -2.83
C LYS A 123 -2.83 -13.33 -4.13
N LYS A 124 -3.40 -12.24 -4.63
CA LYS A 124 -2.97 -11.66 -5.90
C LYS A 124 -1.58 -11.02 -5.81
N LEU A 125 -1.28 -10.35 -4.71
CA LEU A 125 0.06 -9.80 -4.44
C LEU A 125 1.11 -10.92 -4.36
N TRP A 126 0.78 -12.04 -3.71
CA TRP A 126 1.65 -13.22 -3.64
C TRP A 126 1.86 -13.88 -5.01
N GLU A 127 0.78 -14.10 -5.78
CA GLU A 127 0.85 -14.67 -7.15
C GLU A 127 1.70 -13.81 -8.12
N CYS A 128 1.85 -12.52 -7.81
CA CYS A 128 2.61 -11.56 -8.62
C CYS A 128 4.03 -11.29 -8.06
N ASP A 129 4.55 -12.12 -7.15
CA ASP A 129 5.87 -11.95 -6.50
C ASP A 129 6.04 -10.59 -5.80
N VAL A 130 4.94 -9.97 -5.36
CA VAL A 130 4.97 -8.67 -4.67
C VAL A 130 5.22 -8.83 -3.18
N VAL A 131 4.66 -9.86 -2.55
CA VAL A 131 4.85 -10.15 -1.13
C VAL A 131 5.13 -11.63 -0.91
N SER A 132 6.05 -11.95 -0.01
CA SER A 132 6.29 -13.33 0.43
C SER A 132 5.27 -13.77 1.48
N GLU A 133 5.03 -15.07 1.55
CA GLU A 133 4.20 -15.68 2.60
C GLU A 133 4.71 -15.33 4.00
N ASP A 134 6.01 -15.53 4.27
CA ASP A 134 6.66 -15.19 5.54
C ASP A 134 6.36 -13.75 6.01
N LEU A 135 6.30 -12.80 5.08
CA LEU A 135 6.01 -11.40 5.41
C LEU A 135 4.52 -11.15 5.63
N VAL A 136 3.65 -11.83 4.89
CA VAL A 136 2.21 -11.80 5.16
C VAL A 136 1.92 -12.40 6.54
N GLU A 137 2.55 -13.51 6.92
CA GLU A 137 2.41 -14.09 8.27
C GLU A 137 2.90 -13.14 9.36
N LYS A 138 4.09 -12.53 9.19
CA LYS A 138 4.63 -11.54 10.14
C LYS A 138 3.74 -10.32 10.28
N TRP A 139 3.15 -9.82 9.18
CA TRP A 139 2.21 -8.71 9.20
C TRP A 139 0.88 -9.11 9.86
N HIS A 140 0.36 -10.30 9.55
CA HIS A 140 -0.88 -10.82 10.11
C HIS A 140 -0.81 -10.95 11.64
N GLY A 141 0.30 -11.47 12.16
CA GLY A 141 0.54 -11.60 13.61
C GLY A 141 0.69 -10.27 14.37
N LYS A 142 0.74 -9.12 13.67
CA LYS A 142 0.79 -7.78 14.26
C LYS A 142 -0.53 -7.04 14.01
N GLU A 143 -1.55 -7.41 14.78
CA GLU A 143 -2.93 -6.91 14.64
C GLU A 143 -3.07 -5.38 14.70
N ASN A 144 -2.18 -4.70 15.42
CA ASN A 144 -2.19 -3.25 15.62
C ASN A 144 -1.08 -2.51 14.86
N ALA A 145 -0.39 -3.16 13.91
CA ALA A 145 0.76 -2.57 13.22
C ALA A 145 0.41 -1.23 12.54
N LEU A 146 -0.78 -1.13 11.93
CA LEU A 146 -1.21 0.10 11.30
C LEU A 146 -1.55 1.21 12.31
N HIS A 147 -1.98 0.87 13.54
CA HIS A 147 -2.34 1.85 14.56
C HIS A 147 -1.15 2.72 14.98
N GLU A 148 0.08 2.21 14.88
CA GLU A 148 1.31 2.98 15.13
C GLU A 148 1.47 4.17 14.16
N PHE A 149 0.93 4.04 12.95
CA PHE A 149 1.05 5.05 11.87
C PHE A 149 -0.26 5.79 11.60
N TYR A 150 -1.39 5.18 11.94
CA TYR A 150 -2.73 5.73 11.77
C TYR A 150 -3.56 5.50 13.03
N PRO A 151 -3.46 6.39 14.04
CA PRO A 151 -4.13 6.20 15.34
C PRO A 151 -5.66 6.19 15.26
N GLU A 152 -6.25 6.71 14.18
CA GLU A 152 -7.69 6.64 13.90
C GLU A 152 -8.13 5.26 13.42
N PHE A 153 -7.19 4.32 13.24
CA PHE A 153 -7.50 2.94 12.86
C PHE A 153 -8.35 2.27 13.94
N VAL A 154 -9.60 1.96 13.59
CA VAL A 154 -10.58 1.38 14.50
C VAL A 154 -10.40 -0.13 14.62
N LEU A 155 -10.63 -0.66 15.82
CA LEU A 155 -10.45 -2.07 16.15
C LEU A 155 -11.27 -3.01 15.25
N ASP A 156 -12.49 -2.63 14.89
CA ASP A 156 -13.36 -3.45 14.04
C ASP A 156 -12.77 -3.65 12.62
N ASP A 157 -12.14 -2.62 12.06
CA ASP A 157 -11.50 -2.71 10.75
C ASP A 157 -10.24 -3.59 10.83
N ALA A 158 -9.47 -3.47 11.92
CA ALA A 158 -8.31 -4.32 12.18
C ALA A 158 -8.69 -5.80 12.27
N ILE A 159 -9.72 -6.12 13.07
CA ILE A 159 -10.24 -7.49 13.19
C ILE A 159 -10.69 -8.00 11.82
N ALA A 160 -11.52 -7.24 11.11
CA ALA A 160 -12.07 -7.68 9.83
C ALA A 160 -11.00 -7.90 8.75
N ILE A 161 -9.95 -7.05 8.70
CA ILE A 161 -8.82 -7.26 7.80
C ILE A 161 -8.05 -8.53 8.16
N ARG A 162 -7.75 -8.75 9.45
CA ARG A 162 -7.00 -9.93 9.90
C ARG A 162 -7.79 -11.23 9.71
N GLU A 163 -9.09 -11.22 9.95
CA GLU A 163 -9.99 -12.35 9.65
C GLU A 163 -10.03 -12.65 8.15
N SER A 164 -10.11 -11.61 7.32
CA SER A 164 -10.05 -11.81 5.87
C SER A 164 -8.69 -12.37 5.45
N ALA A 165 -7.58 -11.81 5.93
CA ALA A 165 -6.25 -12.30 5.61
C ALA A 165 -5.96 -13.73 6.09
N GLY A 166 -6.55 -14.14 7.23
CA GLY A 166 -6.43 -15.51 7.74
C GLY A 166 -6.86 -16.57 6.73
N LYS A 167 -7.90 -16.29 5.92
CA LYS A 167 -8.35 -17.20 4.85
C LYS A 167 -7.31 -17.42 3.76
N PHE A 168 -6.49 -16.40 3.48
CA PHE A 168 -5.38 -16.55 2.53
C PHE A 168 -4.28 -17.41 3.14
N LEU A 169 -3.90 -17.16 4.39
CA LEU A 169 -2.86 -17.95 5.06
C LEU A 169 -3.27 -19.42 5.20
N GLU A 170 -4.51 -19.70 5.59
CA GLU A 170 -5.07 -21.06 5.58
C GLU A 170 -4.97 -21.71 4.20
N TRP A 171 -5.30 -20.96 3.14
CA TRP A 171 -5.23 -21.47 1.77
C TRP A 171 -3.80 -21.77 1.30
N VAL A 172 -2.81 -20.96 1.69
CA VAL A 172 -1.40 -21.21 1.35
C VAL A 172 -0.88 -22.43 2.11
N GLN A 173 -1.17 -22.51 3.42
CA GLN A 173 -0.77 -23.63 4.28
C GLN A 173 -1.39 -24.96 3.80
N ASP A 174 -2.68 -24.95 3.41
CA ASP A 174 -3.37 -26.13 2.83
C ASP A 174 -2.80 -26.57 1.47
N GLY A 175 -2.06 -25.70 0.77
CA GLY A 175 -1.43 -25.98 -0.53
C GLY A 175 0.02 -26.48 -0.44
N ASP A 176 0.68 -26.24 0.69
CA ASP A 176 2.06 -26.65 0.98
C ASP A 176 2.15 -28.03 1.67
N ASP A 177 1.04 -28.54 2.20
CA ASP A 177 0.85 -29.92 2.70
C ASP A 177 0.42 -30.92 1.60
#